data_AF-A0A849M320-F1
#
_entry.id   AF-A0A849M320-F1
#
_cell.length_a   1.000
_cell.length_b   1.000
_cell.length_c   1.000
_cell.angle_alpha   90.00
_cell.angle_beta   90.00
_cell.angle_gamma   90.00
#
_symmetry.space_group_name_H-M   'P 1'
#
loop_
_entity.id
_entity.type
_entity.pdbx_description
1 polymer ?
#
loop_
_entity_poly.entity_id
_entity_poly.type
_entity_poly.pdbx_seq_one_letter_code
_entity_poly.pdbx_strand_id
1 'polypeptide(L)'
;MQEIKNNQEHGGALITIVSVVLILATLGFILATVSSSSSTLQMLESEEQRSFYAAQSGMEYGLKEYLAADDIEDWSVEGMYAGDGVTSNVSMSVNEVTNEVVITSVGVSSRSTNTLETVISKTDSNNVPDYAVYSKKPVLGVVTKDSLAEEGDAGLVYENAPAAPVFDMDKLRTLAQATQDDGNSYYYEDDLVIGEDFNPPDGTIVFTEGKLTFAKGSWEGNVHFVAMDDIAFQSTWRNSDDVKMTVYLGEPNKKVWIEPRDYDDDPVEFDITDGEVIPQEPYAAQITILGCAYEAYSGNTYLYDAPITINITIGGEDIYPFGNNPTRYESNLRNKVDAGNVNIQADLPVDYTLPNLYDAGTSISITARGWARNWYYYFFGEYWWNRYGSYDLIDEAESTNPSDADIVQALRDGDNVPTVEGFGSQASAEEFIGSYVDFSSQTVTLDESQAIYLIDLSNASYGDPGYDFQDIVVLVTLAKEQDDFISGGTEGETETEYALPFTGGIISHAPVYGSAVDTYEGEDITSTIQVVRDEEIISDFLKYSVNGNSRVILESKWKRKN
;
A
#
# COMPACT_ATOMS: atom_id res chain seq x y z
N MET A 1 66.49 36.46 78.83
CA MET A 1 66.25 35.32 77.90
C MET A 1 64.77 35.02 77.71
N GLN A 2 63.89 35.24 78.70
CA GLN A 2 62.42 35.11 78.56
C GLN A 2 61.80 36.15 77.58
N GLU A 3 62.37 37.36 77.50
CA GLU A 3 61.81 38.48 76.73
C GLU A 3 61.98 38.36 75.20
N ILE A 4 63.02 37.66 74.73
CA ILE A 4 63.28 37.47 73.29
C ILE A 4 62.38 36.38 72.71
N LYS A 5 61.99 35.38 73.51
CA LYS A 5 60.99 34.37 73.10
C LYS A 5 59.60 34.98 72.92
N ASN A 6 59.23 35.94 73.79
CA ASN A 6 57.90 36.54 73.76
C ASN A 6 57.71 37.41 72.49
N ASN A 7 58.74 38.10 72.01
CA ASN A 7 58.63 38.91 70.79
C ASN A 7 58.64 38.09 69.48
N GLN A 8 59.21 36.88 69.46
CA GLN A 8 59.11 36.00 68.29
C GLN A 8 57.73 35.33 68.18
N GLU A 9 57.08 35.00 69.30
CA GLU A 9 55.72 34.44 69.28
C GLU A 9 54.66 35.49 68.88
N HIS A 10 54.83 36.75 69.29
CA HIS A 10 53.93 37.84 68.88
C HIS A 10 54.13 38.27 67.42
N GLY A 11 55.37 38.22 66.89
CA GLY A 11 55.65 38.52 65.49
C GLY A 11 55.05 37.49 64.52
N GLY A 12 55.11 36.20 64.86
CA GLY A 12 54.49 35.13 64.08
C GLY A 12 52.96 35.19 64.08
N ALA A 13 52.35 35.52 65.22
CA ALA A 13 50.91 35.71 65.32
C ALA A 13 50.42 36.90 64.47
N LEU A 14 51.14 38.02 64.48
CA LEU A 14 50.75 39.20 63.70
C LEU A 14 50.85 38.94 62.18
N ILE A 15 51.91 38.28 61.72
CA ILE A 15 52.09 37.92 60.31
C ILE A 15 51.03 36.92 59.85
N THR A 16 50.66 35.97 60.71
CA THR A 16 49.62 34.97 60.40
C THR A 16 48.25 35.64 60.33
N ILE A 17 47.92 36.55 61.25
CA ILE A 17 46.65 37.30 61.23
C ILE A 17 46.56 38.18 59.99
N VAL A 18 47.63 38.92 59.65
CA VAL A 18 47.64 39.77 58.45
C VAL A 18 47.51 38.93 57.17
N SER A 19 48.17 37.78 57.11
CA SER A 19 48.07 36.86 55.96
C SER A 19 46.67 36.26 55.82
N VAL A 20 46.04 35.85 56.92
CA VAL A 20 44.67 35.33 56.92
C VAL A 20 43.66 36.42 56.53
N VAL A 21 43.82 37.66 57.02
CA VAL A 21 42.96 38.78 56.64
C VAL A 21 43.11 39.13 55.15
N LEU A 22 44.32 39.12 54.61
CA LEU A 22 44.56 39.34 53.18
C LEU A 22 43.98 38.22 52.32
N ILE A 23 44.15 36.95 52.73
CA ILE A 23 43.57 35.80 52.02
C ILE A 23 42.04 35.89 52.04
N LEU A 24 41.43 36.20 53.19
CA LEU A 24 39.97 36.35 53.31
C LEU A 24 39.43 37.56 52.53
N ALA A 25 40.15 38.69 52.50
CA ALA A 25 39.78 39.85 51.69
C ALA A 25 39.87 39.54 50.19
N THR A 26 40.89 38.80 49.76
CA THR A 26 41.06 38.39 48.36
C THR A 26 40.01 37.36 47.96
N LEU A 27 39.70 36.39 48.82
CA LEU A 27 38.59 35.45 48.63
C LEU A 27 37.24 36.16 48.60
N GLY A 28 37.00 37.14 49.46
CA GLY A 28 35.80 37.98 49.44
C GLY A 28 35.65 38.76 48.14
N PHE A 29 36.75 39.30 47.60
CA PHE A 29 36.75 39.99 46.30
C PHE A 29 36.51 39.03 45.14
N ILE A 30 37.11 37.83 45.16
CA ILE A 30 36.88 36.77 44.16
C ILE A 30 35.43 36.26 44.23
N LEU A 31 34.88 36.03 45.42
CA LEU A 31 33.48 35.63 45.60
C LEU A 31 32.49 36.72 45.18
N ALA A 32 32.81 37.99 45.41
CA ALA A 32 31.99 39.11 44.94
C ALA A 32 32.07 39.30 43.41
N THR A 33 33.23 39.04 42.79
CA THR A 33 33.37 39.04 41.32
C THR A 33 32.72 37.82 40.67
N VAL A 34 32.76 36.65 41.30
CA VAL A 34 32.06 35.43 40.83
C VAL A 34 30.54 35.52 41.02
N SER A 35 30.05 36.17 42.08
CA SER A 35 28.60 36.38 42.29
C SER A 35 28.02 37.45 41.35
N SER A 36 28.80 38.49 41.02
CA SER A 36 28.42 39.50 40.01
C SER A 36 28.54 38.97 38.57
N SER A 37 29.48 38.07 38.28
CA SER A 37 29.52 37.40 36.98
C SER A 37 28.37 36.40 36.81
N SER A 38 27.93 35.72 37.88
CA SER A 38 26.78 34.81 37.84
C SER A 38 25.46 35.52 37.58
N SER A 39 25.23 36.69 38.19
CA SER A 39 24.04 37.52 37.89
C SER A 39 24.10 38.14 36.50
N THR A 40 25.27 38.55 36.01
CA THR A 40 25.43 39.06 34.64
C THR A 40 25.25 37.95 33.60
N LEU A 41 25.74 36.73 33.87
CA LEU A 41 25.51 35.54 33.03
C LEU A 41 24.04 35.13 33.03
N GLN A 42 23.38 35.07 34.19
CA GLN A 42 21.94 34.79 34.26
C GLN A 42 21.09 35.86 33.56
N MET A 43 21.51 37.12 33.62
CA MET A 43 20.82 38.20 32.92
C MET A 43 21.10 38.17 31.42
N LEU A 44 22.30 37.79 30.99
CA LEU A 44 22.62 37.55 29.57
C LEU A 44 21.86 36.35 29.01
N GLU A 45 21.79 35.24 29.75
CA GLU A 45 20.99 34.06 29.41
C GLU A 45 19.49 34.43 29.31
N SER A 46 18.99 35.26 30.22
CA SER A 46 17.62 35.76 30.17
C SER A 46 17.37 36.67 28.95
N GLU A 47 18.29 37.56 28.60
CA GLU A 47 18.14 38.44 27.43
C GLU A 47 18.30 37.69 26.09
N GLU A 48 19.19 36.69 26.02
CA GLU A 48 19.31 35.79 24.87
C GLU A 48 18.03 34.96 24.69
N GLN A 49 17.48 34.42 25.78
CA GLN A 49 16.22 33.69 25.73
C GLN A 49 15.04 34.59 25.31
N ARG A 50 14.99 35.83 25.82
CA ARG A 50 13.95 36.83 25.47
C ARG A 50 14.00 37.24 24.00
N SER A 51 15.19 37.52 23.46
CA SER A 51 15.36 37.82 22.03
C SER A 51 15.07 36.60 21.15
N PHE A 52 15.39 35.38 21.60
CA PHE A 52 15.00 34.16 20.89
C PHE A 52 13.48 33.97 20.83
N TYR A 53 12.76 34.16 21.95
CA TYR A 53 11.29 34.12 21.96
C TYR A 53 10.67 35.18 21.04
N ALA A 54 11.24 36.38 21.00
CA ALA A 54 10.79 37.43 20.08
C ALA A 54 10.99 37.01 18.62
N ALA A 55 12.13 36.39 18.31
CA ALA A 55 12.42 35.88 16.97
C ALA A 55 11.45 34.73 16.60
N GLN A 56 11.10 33.84 17.53
CA GLN A 56 10.10 32.79 17.30
C GLN A 56 8.71 33.38 17.02
N SER A 57 8.29 34.37 17.81
CA SER A 57 6.99 35.03 17.63
C SER A 57 6.92 35.73 16.27
N GLY A 58 8.01 36.37 15.82
CA GLY A 58 8.10 36.93 14.47
C GLY A 58 8.13 35.88 13.37
N MET A 59 8.70 34.70 13.63
CA MET A 59 8.68 33.59 12.67
C MET A 59 7.25 33.05 12.49
N GLU A 60 6.51 32.87 13.58
CA GLU A 60 5.09 32.46 13.54
C GLU A 60 4.23 33.48 12.79
N TYR A 61 4.47 34.78 13.00
CA TYR A 61 3.81 35.84 12.24
C TYR A 61 4.14 35.76 10.75
N GLY A 62 5.43 35.67 10.39
CA GLY A 62 5.84 35.60 8.99
C GLY A 62 5.28 34.38 8.27
N LEU A 63 5.26 33.22 8.94
CA LEU A 63 4.61 32.02 8.43
C LEU A 63 3.12 32.27 8.23
N LYS A 64 2.41 32.84 9.21
CA LYS A 64 0.98 33.11 9.06
C LYS A 64 0.66 34.03 7.87
N GLU A 65 1.46 35.07 7.66
CA GLU A 65 1.28 35.97 6.50
C GLU A 65 1.60 35.26 5.18
N TYR A 66 2.62 34.40 5.14
CA TYR A 66 2.90 33.54 3.98
C TYR A 66 1.70 32.63 3.64
N LEU A 67 1.13 31.95 4.64
CA LEU A 67 -0.02 31.04 4.47
C LEU A 67 -1.32 31.77 4.09
N ALA A 68 -1.43 33.06 4.40
CA ALA A 68 -2.62 33.87 4.14
C ALA A 68 -2.53 34.72 2.86
N ALA A 69 -1.40 34.71 2.17
CA ALA A 69 -1.16 35.54 1.00
C ALA A 69 -1.64 34.85 -0.28
N ASP A 70 -2.59 35.47 -0.99
CA ASP A 70 -3.02 35.02 -2.33
C ASP A 70 -1.87 35.10 -3.34
N ASP A 71 -0.99 36.10 -3.19
CA ASP A 71 0.23 36.29 -3.97
C ASP A 71 1.43 36.51 -3.05
N ILE A 72 2.48 35.70 -3.24
CA ILE A 72 3.70 35.76 -2.43
C ILE A 72 4.67 36.77 -3.04
N GLU A 73 4.82 37.93 -2.39
CA GLU A 73 5.78 39.01 -2.74
C GLU A 73 6.75 39.30 -1.58
N ASP A 74 7.89 39.94 -1.88
CA ASP A 74 8.83 40.41 -0.87
C ASP A 74 8.18 41.42 0.09
N TRP A 75 8.29 41.19 1.40
CA TRP A 75 7.82 42.15 2.40
C TRP A 75 8.67 42.14 3.68
N SER A 76 8.53 43.20 4.47
CA SER A 76 9.15 43.28 5.79
C SER A 76 8.33 44.09 6.78
N VAL A 77 8.26 43.62 8.03
CA VAL A 77 7.67 44.31 9.17
C VAL A 77 8.75 44.53 10.23
N GLU A 78 9.00 45.80 10.57
CA GLU A 78 9.95 46.16 11.62
C GLU A 78 9.24 46.47 12.95
N GLY A 79 9.89 46.13 14.07
CA GLY A 79 9.46 46.52 15.40
C GLY A 79 8.18 45.83 15.88
N MET A 80 7.86 44.64 15.37
CA MET A 80 6.72 43.86 15.81
C MET A 80 6.83 43.57 17.31
N TYR A 81 5.88 44.05 18.11
CA TYR A 81 5.92 43.85 19.55
C TYR A 81 5.70 42.38 19.89
N ALA A 82 6.70 41.73 20.49
CA ALA A 82 6.67 40.31 20.87
C ALA A 82 6.58 40.10 22.39
N GLY A 83 6.32 41.18 23.15
CA GLY A 83 6.27 41.19 24.60
C GLY A 83 7.08 42.33 25.21
N ASP A 84 6.99 42.50 26.53
CA ASP A 84 7.62 43.61 27.22
C ASP A 84 9.13 43.68 26.95
N GLY A 85 9.58 44.80 26.41
CA GLY A 85 10.99 45.08 26.15
C GLY A 85 11.65 44.23 25.06
N VAL A 86 10.87 43.55 24.23
CA VAL A 86 11.37 42.81 23.06
C VAL A 86 10.52 43.10 21.82
N THR A 87 11.19 43.17 20.67
CA THR A 87 10.56 43.36 19.36
C THR A 87 11.10 42.33 18.37
N SER A 88 10.38 42.04 17.30
CA SER A 88 10.88 41.27 16.17
C SER A 88 10.82 42.06 14.88
N ASN A 89 11.83 41.91 14.03
CA ASN A 89 11.78 42.35 12.64
C ASN A 89 11.63 41.11 11.76
N VAL A 90 10.55 41.04 10.99
CA VAL A 90 10.24 39.90 10.14
C VAL A 90 10.36 40.33 8.69
N SER A 91 11.03 39.56 7.85
CA SER A 91 11.08 39.78 6.40
C SER A 91 10.82 38.49 5.67
N MET A 92 10.11 38.58 4.56
CA MET A 92 9.92 37.50 3.61
C MET A 92 10.56 37.92 2.28
N SER A 93 11.40 37.08 1.71
CA SER A 93 11.97 37.29 0.38
C SER A 93 11.74 36.08 -0.50
N VAL A 94 11.30 36.30 -1.72
CA VAL A 94 11.07 35.29 -2.74
C VAL A 94 12.29 35.22 -3.65
N ASN A 95 12.94 34.07 -3.67
CA ASN A 95 13.97 33.78 -4.63
C ASN A 95 13.32 33.25 -5.91
N GLU A 96 13.10 34.13 -6.89
CA GLU A 96 12.49 33.77 -8.19
C GLU A 96 13.27 32.67 -8.94
N VAL A 97 14.56 32.48 -8.65
CA VAL A 97 15.40 31.47 -9.32
C VAL A 97 15.20 30.08 -8.73
N THR A 98 15.07 29.98 -7.39
CA THR A 98 14.89 28.68 -6.71
C THR A 98 13.43 28.39 -6.37
N ASN A 99 12.53 29.36 -6.63
CA ASN A 99 11.16 29.37 -6.16
C ASN A 99 11.07 29.17 -4.64
N GLU A 100 12.04 29.65 -3.87
CA GLU A 100 12.04 29.54 -2.41
C GLU A 100 11.61 30.85 -1.77
N VAL A 101 10.87 30.74 -0.68
CA VAL A 101 10.43 31.85 0.15
C VAL A 101 11.19 31.76 1.46
N VAL A 102 12.05 32.75 1.69
CA VAL A 102 12.86 32.85 2.91
C VAL A 102 12.17 33.81 3.85
N ILE A 103 11.72 33.30 5.00
CA ILE A 103 11.21 34.14 6.09
C ILE A 103 12.30 34.25 7.13
N THR A 104 12.76 35.47 7.39
CA THR A 104 13.75 35.79 8.42
C THR A 104 13.06 36.55 9.54
N SER A 105 13.28 36.16 10.79
CA SER A 105 12.78 36.85 11.97
C SER A 105 13.93 37.17 12.92
N VAL A 106 14.14 38.46 13.17
CA VAL A 106 15.19 38.99 14.05
C VAL A 106 14.56 39.52 15.32
N GLY A 107 14.59 38.71 16.38
CA GLY A 107 14.17 39.11 17.71
C GLY A 107 15.24 39.95 18.41
N VAL A 108 14.83 41.11 18.92
CA VAL A 108 15.69 42.09 19.57
C VAL A 108 15.22 42.27 21.01
N SER A 109 16.13 42.10 21.96
CA SER A 109 15.96 42.54 23.34
C SER A 109 16.87 43.73 23.64
N SER A 110 16.84 44.24 24.87
CA SER A 110 17.68 45.37 25.28
C SER A 110 19.19 45.12 25.16
N ARG A 111 19.63 43.84 25.14
CA ARG A 111 21.04 43.44 25.15
C ARG A 111 21.40 42.28 24.25
N SER A 112 20.44 41.69 23.55
CA SER A 112 20.68 40.54 22.69
C SER A 112 19.85 40.62 21.41
N THR A 113 20.33 39.94 20.37
CA THR A 113 19.64 39.80 19.10
C THR A 113 19.79 38.36 18.66
N ASN A 114 18.67 37.75 18.28
CA ASN A 114 18.63 36.40 17.75
C ASN A 114 17.90 36.41 16.41
N THR A 115 18.41 35.63 15.46
CA THR A 115 17.84 35.52 14.12
C THR A 115 17.42 34.09 13.88
N LEU A 116 16.18 33.90 13.47
CA LEU A 116 15.66 32.65 12.95
C LEU A 116 15.39 32.84 11.46
N GLU A 117 15.60 31.80 10.69
CA GLU A 117 15.35 31.80 9.25
C GLU A 117 14.68 30.47 8.91
N THR A 118 13.63 30.52 8.09
CA THR A 118 13.01 29.35 7.49
C THR A 118 12.92 29.55 5.99
N VAL A 119 13.11 28.47 5.24
CA VAL A 119 13.04 28.46 3.78
C VAL A 119 11.90 27.54 3.40
N ILE A 120 10.99 28.03 2.57
CA ILE A 120 9.79 27.33 2.11
C ILE A 120 9.86 27.23 0.59
N SER A 121 9.86 26.03 0.03
CA SER A 121 9.73 25.86 -1.42
C SER A 121 8.32 26.28 -1.82
N LYS A 122 8.20 27.30 -2.69
CA LYS A 122 6.98 27.65 -3.41
C LYS A 122 6.79 26.54 -4.43
N THR A 123 5.81 25.70 -4.23
CA THR A 123 5.44 24.67 -5.20
C THR A 123 3.94 24.77 -5.38
N ASP A 124 3.44 24.61 -6.61
CA ASP A 124 2.08 24.92 -7.09
C ASP A 124 0.92 24.31 -6.30
N SER A 125 0.25 25.10 -5.47
CA SER A 125 -0.83 24.74 -4.53
C SER A 125 -2.11 24.13 -5.13
N ASN A 126 -2.09 23.59 -6.36
CA ASN A 126 -3.30 23.25 -7.13
C ASN A 126 -3.55 21.75 -7.32
N ASN A 127 -3.03 20.86 -6.48
CA ASN A 127 -3.26 19.42 -6.67
C ASN A 127 -3.42 18.68 -5.33
N VAL A 128 -4.62 18.77 -4.76
CA VAL A 128 -5.06 17.90 -3.66
C VAL A 128 -5.83 16.73 -4.23
N PRO A 129 -5.56 15.49 -3.80
CA PRO A 129 -6.41 14.37 -4.15
C PRO A 129 -7.81 14.54 -3.56
N ASP A 130 -8.83 14.21 -4.33
CA ASP A 130 -10.24 14.38 -3.99
C ASP A 130 -10.72 13.51 -2.81
N TYR A 131 -9.88 12.66 -2.18
CA TYR A 131 -10.25 11.91 -0.96
C TYR A 131 -9.05 11.19 -0.29
N ALA A 132 -9.26 10.79 0.98
CA ALA A 132 -8.26 10.08 1.78
C ALA A 132 -8.88 8.91 2.58
N VAL A 133 -8.11 7.84 2.75
CA VAL A 133 -8.49 6.62 3.47
C VAL A 133 -7.44 6.30 4.52
N TYR A 134 -7.81 5.92 5.74
CA TYR A 134 -6.90 5.51 6.80
C TYR A 134 -7.23 4.10 7.32
N SER A 135 -6.23 3.24 7.48
CA SER A 135 -6.39 1.90 8.07
C SER A 135 -5.37 1.66 9.18
N LYS A 136 -5.75 0.89 10.21
CA LYS A 136 -4.81 0.40 11.23
C LYS A 136 -4.08 -0.90 10.84
N LYS A 137 -4.54 -1.59 9.81
CA LYS A 137 -4.07 -2.93 9.40
C LYS A 137 -3.67 -2.95 7.91
N PRO A 138 -3.09 -4.05 7.39
CA PRO A 138 -2.72 -4.14 5.97
C PRO A 138 -3.89 -3.85 5.03
N VAL A 139 -3.62 -3.18 3.91
CA VAL A 139 -4.52 -3.16 2.76
C VAL A 139 -4.31 -4.46 2.00
N LEU A 140 -5.38 -5.19 1.71
CA LEU A 140 -5.33 -6.42 0.93
C LEU A 140 -5.94 -6.16 -0.46
N GLY A 141 -5.27 -6.67 -1.51
CA GLY A 141 -5.79 -6.59 -2.88
C GLY A 141 -5.31 -5.41 -3.74
N VAL A 142 -4.16 -4.78 -3.45
CA VAL A 142 -3.60 -3.72 -4.32
C VAL A 142 -2.51 -4.29 -5.23
N VAL A 143 -2.75 -4.24 -6.54
CA VAL A 143 -1.76 -4.55 -7.58
C VAL A 143 -1.48 -3.27 -8.34
N THR A 144 -0.29 -2.69 -8.17
CA THR A 144 0.16 -1.56 -8.99
C THR A 144 0.83 -2.10 -10.25
N LYS A 145 0.33 -1.74 -11.42
CA LYS A 145 1.06 -1.94 -12.68
C LYS A 145 0.94 -0.65 -13.46
N ASP A 146 1.88 0.25 -13.23
CA ASP A 146 2.05 1.42 -14.07
C ASP A 146 3.10 1.03 -15.12
N SER A 147 2.64 0.77 -16.34
CA SER A 147 3.44 0.22 -17.46
C SER A 147 4.17 1.30 -18.27
N LEU A 148 4.54 2.43 -17.66
CA LEU A 148 5.24 3.51 -18.36
C LEU A 148 6.56 3.96 -17.70
N ALA A 149 7.06 3.25 -16.70
CA ALA A 149 8.42 3.49 -16.20
C ALA A 149 9.45 2.79 -17.12
N GLU A 150 10.15 3.56 -17.96
CA GLU A 150 11.31 3.07 -18.72
C GLU A 150 12.33 2.36 -17.79
N GLU A 151 12.97 1.32 -18.32
CA GLU A 151 13.98 0.49 -17.65
C GLU A 151 14.98 1.31 -16.80
N GLY A 152 14.76 1.33 -15.49
CA GLY A 152 15.68 1.99 -14.55
C GLY A 152 15.16 2.22 -13.13
N ASP A 153 13.85 2.36 -12.91
CA ASP A 153 13.31 2.67 -11.57
C ASP A 153 12.48 1.52 -11.00
N ALA A 154 13.16 0.64 -10.24
CA ALA A 154 12.48 -0.25 -9.33
C ALA A 154 11.77 0.59 -8.25
N GLY A 155 10.43 0.68 -8.32
CA GLY A 155 9.53 1.09 -7.24
C GLY A 155 10.05 2.21 -6.34
N LEU A 156 9.83 3.47 -6.73
CA LEU A 156 10.04 4.62 -5.85
C LEU A 156 9.04 4.60 -4.70
N VAL A 157 9.39 3.88 -3.64
CA VAL A 157 8.92 4.17 -2.29
C VAL A 157 9.48 5.55 -1.91
N TYR A 158 8.60 6.54 -1.74
CA TYR A 158 9.00 7.85 -1.19
C TYR A 158 9.47 7.68 0.26
N GLU A 159 10.78 7.48 0.47
CA GLU A 159 11.41 7.37 1.81
C GLU A 159 11.39 8.66 2.63
N ASN A 160 10.88 9.79 2.09
CA ASN A 160 10.84 11.10 2.76
C ASN A 160 9.48 11.81 2.72
N ALA A 161 8.36 11.07 2.66
CA ALA A 161 7.09 11.71 2.95
C ALA A 161 7.12 12.31 4.39
N PRO A 162 6.65 13.55 4.61
CA PRO A 162 6.50 14.08 5.96
C PRO A 162 5.73 13.06 6.79
N ALA A 163 6.21 12.80 8.02
CA ALA A 163 5.64 11.80 8.92
C ALA A 163 4.12 11.87 8.83
N ALA A 164 3.49 10.74 8.48
CA ALA A 164 2.05 10.67 8.33
C ALA A 164 1.39 11.31 9.57
N PRO A 165 0.34 12.13 9.41
CA PRO A 165 -0.38 12.66 10.55
C PRO A 165 -0.75 11.48 11.46
N VAL A 166 -0.22 11.51 12.68
CA VAL A 166 -0.58 10.50 13.69
C VAL A 166 -1.95 10.90 14.20
N PHE A 167 -2.96 10.19 13.74
CA PHE A 167 -4.32 10.38 14.22
C PHE A 167 -4.50 9.75 15.59
N ASP A 168 -5.17 10.47 16.47
CA ASP A 168 -5.79 9.85 17.62
C ASP A 168 -7.12 9.27 17.17
N MET A 169 -7.09 7.95 16.98
CA MET A 169 -8.24 7.19 16.51
C MET A 169 -9.41 7.26 17.48
N ASP A 170 -9.16 7.40 18.80
CA ASP A 170 -10.24 7.55 19.76
C ASP A 170 -10.93 8.91 19.61
N LYS A 171 -10.19 9.95 19.20
CA LYS A 171 -10.80 11.24 18.86
C LYS A 171 -11.53 11.23 17.53
N LEU A 172 -10.99 10.58 16.50
CA LEU A 172 -11.70 10.43 15.22
C LEU A 172 -12.98 9.62 15.41
N ARG A 173 -12.93 8.52 16.18
CA ARG A 173 -14.12 7.76 16.62
C ARG A 173 -15.12 8.67 17.32
N THR A 174 -14.67 9.42 18.33
CA THR A 174 -15.56 10.32 19.09
C THR A 174 -16.17 11.40 18.19
N LEU A 175 -15.40 11.95 17.25
CA LEU A 175 -15.86 12.96 16.31
C LEU A 175 -16.91 12.38 15.35
N ALA A 176 -16.65 11.21 14.77
CA ALA A 176 -17.58 10.53 13.89
C ALA A 176 -18.89 10.19 14.63
N GLN A 177 -18.82 9.67 15.86
CA GLN A 177 -20.01 9.43 16.68
C GLN A 177 -20.78 10.72 17.01
N ALA A 178 -20.06 11.82 17.28
CA ALA A 178 -20.67 13.09 17.69
C ALA A 178 -21.30 13.88 16.53
N THR A 179 -20.83 13.68 15.30
CA THR A 179 -21.27 14.43 14.11
C THR A 179 -22.15 13.62 13.17
N GLN A 180 -22.46 12.37 13.55
CA GLN A 180 -23.35 11.48 12.79
C GLN A 180 -24.75 12.08 12.59
N ASP A 181 -25.29 12.72 13.63
CA ASP A 181 -26.62 13.35 13.58
C ASP A 181 -26.68 14.59 12.68
N ASP A 182 -25.53 15.22 12.42
CA ASP A 182 -25.40 16.42 11.59
C ASP A 182 -25.15 16.09 10.10
N GLY A 183 -25.00 14.80 9.77
CA GLY A 183 -24.72 14.32 8.40
C GLY A 183 -23.29 14.59 7.91
N ASN A 184 -22.41 15.08 8.79
CA ASN A 184 -21.00 15.36 8.45
C ASN A 184 -20.08 14.14 8.68
N SER A 185 -20.62 13.07 9.24
CA SER A 185 -19.90 11.81 9.37
C SER A 185 -20.84 10.61 9.40
N TYR A 186 -20.27 9.44 9.10
CA TYR A 186 -20.92 8.16 9.23
C TYR A 186 -20.06 7.29 10.16
N TYR A 187 -20.68 6.72 11.18
CA TYR A 187 -20.01 5.82 12.12
C TYR A 187 -20.67 4.43 12.07
N TYR A 188 -19.84 3.40 11.94
CA TYR A 188 -20.22 2.00 11.91
C TYR A 188 -19.46 1.22 12.99
N GLU A 189 -20.19 0.51 13.83
CA GLU A 189 -19.63 -0.33 14.90
C GLU A 189 -19.08 -1.68 14.39
N ASP A 190 -19.52 -2.10 13.20
CA ASP A 190 -19.12 -3.34 12.54
C ASP A 190 -18.46 -3.04 11.18
N ASP A 191 -18.13 -4.10 10.44
CA ASP A 191 -17.63 -4.04 9.06
C ASP A 191 -18.53 -3.16 8.16
N LEU A 192 -17.89 -2.44 7.24
CA LEU A 192 -18.56 -1.56 6.28
C LEU A 192 -18.23 -1.97 4.85
N VAL A 193 -19.27 -2.22 4.05
CA VAL A 193 -19.16 -2.41 2.61
C VAL A 193 -19.70 -1.15 1.91
N ILE A 194 -18.83 -0.47 1.16
CA ILE A 194 -19.17 0.68 0.34
C ILE A 194 -19.70 0.15 -0.99
N GLY A 195 -21.02 0.24 -1.18
CA GLY A 195 -21.72 -0.12 -2.41
C GLY A 195 -22.17 1.09 -3.22
N GLU A 196 -22.81 0.84 -4.36
CA GLU A 196 -23.19 1.86 -5.35
C GLU A 196 -24.02 3.02 -4.78
N ASP A 197 -24.89 2.72 -3.80
CA ASP A 197 -25.76 3.73 -3.19
C ASP A 197 -25.06 4.57 -2.11
N PHE A 198 -23.79 4.32 -1.82
CA PHE A 198 -23.04 5.05 -0.79
C PHE A 198 -22.50 6.37 -1.34
N ASN A 199 -23.28 7.45 -1.15
CA ASN A 199 -22.95 8.79 -1.62
C ASN A 199 -22.92 9.81 -0.46
N PRO A 200 -21.86 9.79 0.38
CA PRO A 200 -21.70 10.76 1.45
C PRO A 200 -21.47 12.17 0.90
N PRO A 201 -21.90 13.23 1.61
CA PRO A 201 -21.58 14.61 1.22
C PRO A 201 -20.07 14.90 1.19
N ASP A 202 -19.66 15.91 0.43
CA ASP A 202 -18.31 16.49 0.47
C ASP A 202 -17.91 16.89 1.90
N GLY A 203 -16.65 16.63 2.27
CA GLY A 203 -16.08 16.83 3.60
C GLY A 203 -16.41 15.76 4.64
N THR A 204 -17.12 14.68 4.27
CA THR A 204 -17.62 13.70 5.23
C THR A 204 -16.53 12.75 5.75
N ILE A 205 -16.57 12.45 7.06
CA ILE A 205 -15.76 11.38 7.67
C ILE A 205 -16.58 10.09 7.78
N VAL A 206 -16.13 9.01 7.16
CA VAL A 206 -16.71 7.67 7.26
C VAL A 206 -15.81 6.80 8.12
N PHE A 207 -16.29 6.36 9.27
CA PHE A 207 -15.53 5.59 10.26
C PHE A 207 -16.16 4.21 10.50
N THR A 208 -15.37 3.15 10.43
CA THR A 208 -15.76 1.79 10.83
C THR A 208 -14.78 1.20 11.86
N GLU A 209 -15.32 0.55 12.90
CA GLU A 209 -14.53 -0.26 13.84
C GLU A 209 -14.08 -1.60 13.23
N GLY A 210 -14.71 -2.02 12.13
CA GLY A 210 -14.43 -3.28 11.44
C GLY A 210 -13.64 -3.12 10.15
N LYS A 211 -13.77 -4.11 9.28
CA LYS A 211 -13.21 -4.16 7.93
C LYS A 211 -13.94 -3.17 7.03
N LEU A 212 -13.21 -2.41 6.23
CA LEU A 212 -13.77 -1.56 5.18
C LEU A 212 -13.58 -2.23 3.82
N THR A 213 -14.67 -2.53 3.12
CA THR A 213 -14.62 -3.12 1.78
C THR A 213 -15.21 -2.15 0.77
N PHE A 214 -14.44 -1.76 -0.23
CA PHE A 214 -14.92 -0.98 -1.36
C PHE A 214 -15.43 -1.94 -2.44
N ALA A 215 -16.75 -2.06 -2.56
CA ALA A 215 -17.41 -2.87 -3.58
C ALA A 215 -17.67 -2.06 -4.85
N LYS A 216 -18.34 -0.91 -4.70
CA LYS A 216 -18.64 0.06 -5.76
C LYS A 216 -18.88 1.41 -5.10
N GLY A 217 -18.50 2.52 -5.73
CA GLY A 217 -18.67 3.84 -5.11
C GLY A 217 -18.81 4.95 -6.12
N SER A 218 -19.81 5.81 -5.94
CA SER A 218 -19.96 7.05 -6.68
C SER A 218 -20.33 8.17 -5.71
N TRP A 219 -19.35 8.99 -5.34
CA TRP A 219 -19.57 10.18 -4.53
C TRP A 219 -18.85 11.36 -5.17
N GLU A 220 -19.37 12.56 -4.93
CA GLU A 220 -18.76 13.80 -5.38
C GLU A 220 -18.06 14.49 -4.20
N GLY A 221 -16.82 14.92 -4.42
CA GLY A 221 -16.03 15.67 -3.44
C GLY A 221 -15.23 14.81 -2.45
N ASN A 222 -14.71 15.49 -1.42
CA ASN A 222 -13.76 15.00 -0.44
C ASN A 222 -14.40 14.12 0.62
N VAL A 223 -14.15 12.82 0.55
CA VAL A 223 -14.60 11.87 1.57
C VAL A 223 -13.41 11.31 2.32
N HIS A 224 -13.51 11.16 3.64
CA HIS A 224 -12.44 10.66 4.48
C HIS A 224 -12.85 9.32 5.11
N PHE A 225 -12.29 8.21 4.65
CA PHE A 225 -12.59 6.89 5.20
C PHE A 225 -11.59 6.50 6.28
N VAL A 226 -12.08 5.85 7.34
CA VAL A 226 -11.27 5.41 8.49
C VAL A 226 -11.71 4.01 8.89
N ALA A 227 -10.79 3.05 8.83
CA ALA A 227 -11.02 1.65 9.23
C ALA A 227 -10.09 1.24 10.37
N MET A 228 -10.65 0.61 11.39
CA MET A 228 -9.87 0.04 12.50
C MET A 228 -9.37 -1.38 12.22
N ASP A 229 -9.89 -2.04 11.18
CA ASP A 229 -9.45 -3.34 10.67
C ASP A 229 -8.95 -3.23 9.20
N ASP A 230 -8.90 -4.35 8.47
CA ASP A 230 -8.41 -4.45 7.09
C ASP A 230 -9.21 -3.57 6.13
N ILE A 231 -8.54 -3.11 5.06
CA ILE A 231 -9.20 -2.50 3.91
C ILE A 231 -9.07 -3.44 2.72
N ALA A 232 -10.20 -3.71 2.07
CA ALA A 232 -10.28 -4.52 0.86
C ALA A 232 -10.96 -3.74 -0.27
N PHE A 233 -10.51 -3.96 -1.49
CA PHE A 233 -11.18 -3.53 -2.71
C PHE A 233 -11.69 -4.78 -3.41
N GLN A 234 -12.96 -4.79 -3.81
CA GLN A 234 -13.45 -5.85 -4.69
C GLN A 234 -12.91 -5.62 -6.10
N SER A 235 -12.75 -6.68 -6.88
CA SER A 235 -12.30 -6.61 -8.27
C SER A 235 -13.20 -5.73 -9.13
N THR A 236 -14.49 -5.69 -8.80
CA THR A 236 -15.52 -4.90 -9.47
C THR A 236 -15.54 -3.43 -9.06
N TRP A 237 -14.67 -2.99 -8.13
CA TRP A 237 -14.64 -1.59 -7.72
C TRP A 237 -14.17 -0.71 -8.88
N ARG A 238 -15.13 0.01 -9.45
CA ARG A 238 -14.91 1.09 -10.40
C ARG A 238 -15.30 2.39 -9.73
N ASN A 239 -14.41 3.37 -9.74
CA ASN A 239 -14.78 4.74 -9.46
C ASN A 239 -14.99 5.46 -10.79
N SER A 240 -15.94 6.38 -10.85
CA SER A 240 -16.15 7.19 -12.06
C SER A 240 -14.89 8.04 -12.30
N ASP A 241 -14.15 7.73 -13.37
CA ASP A 241 -12.99 8.32 -14.08
C ASP A 241 -12.05 9.40 -13.44
N ASP A 242 -12.34 10.03 -12.30
CA ASP A 242 -11.58 11.21 -11.84
C ASP A 242 -11.11 11.14 -10.37
N VAL A 243 -11.35 10.05 -9.67
CA VAL A 243 -11.28 10.07 -8.20
C VAL A 243 -9.92 9.49 -7.76
N LYS A 244 -9.03 10.36 -7.24
CA LYS A 244 -7.70 10.00 -6.66
C LYS A 244 -7.75 9.65 -5.16
N MET A 245 -7.45 8.40 -4.82
CA MET A 245 -7.43 7.94 -3.41
C MET A 245 -6.04 8.03 -2.77
N THR A 246 -5.96 8.57 -1.56
CA THR A 246 -4.74 8.43 -0.73
C THR A 246 -4.98 7.50 0.44
N VAL A 247 -4.26 6.36 0.55
CA VAL A 247 -4.37 5.45 1.70
C VAL A 247 -3.24 5.65 2.71
N TYR A 248 -3.61 5.86 3.97
CA TYR A 248 -2.75 6.00 5.13
C TYR A 248 -2.83 4.73 5.99
N LEU A 249 -1.69 4.09 6.26
CA LEU A 249 -1.63 2.95 7.17
C LEU A 249 -1.11 3.39 8.53
N GLY A 250 -1.70 2.88 9.61
CA GLY A 250 -1.41 3.24 10.99
C GLY A 250 -0.06 2.73 11.51
N GLU A 251 0.68 2.00 10.68
CA GLU A 251 2.09 1.72 10.90
C GLU A 251 2.96 2.78 10.20
N PRO A 252 4.01 3.31 10.85
CA PRO A 252 4.66 4.55 10.44
C PRO A 252 5.24 4.65 9.01
N ASN A 253 5.30 3.61 8.19
CA ASN A 253 6.11 3.63 6.95
C ASN A 253 5.53 2.82 5.77
N LYS A 254 4.21 2.76 5.58
CA LYS A 254 3.66 2.22 4.33
C LYS A 254 2.56 3.13 3.78
N LYS A 255 2.84 3.77 2.66
CA LYS A 255 1.85 4.39 1.79
C LYS A 255 1.61 3.43 0.64
N VAL A 256 0.34 3.24 0.30
CA VAL A 256 -0.07 2.47 -0.87
C VAL A 256 -0.80 3.44 -1.77
N TRP A 257 -0.23 3.66 -2.96
CA TRP A 257 -0.92 4.35 -4.04
C TRP A 257 -1.87 3.35 -4.69
N ILE A 258 -3.11 3.77 -4.86
CA ILE A 258 -4.13 3.00 -5.56
C ILE A 258 -4.54 3.86 -6.73
N GLU A 259 -4.01 3.52 -7.89
CA GLU A 259 -4.51 4.04 -9.14
C GLU A 259 -5.58 3.05 -9.64
N PRO A 260 -6.76 3.53 -10.04
CA PRO A 260 -7.70 2.72 -10.80
C PRO A 260 -6.94 2.19 -12.01
N ARG A 261 -6.95 0.88 -12.22
CA ARG A 261 -6.45 0.33 -13.47
C ARG A 261 -7.46 0.74 -14.53
N ASP A 262 -7.13 1.76 -15.32
CA ASP A 262 -7.72 1.96 -16.63
C ASP A 262 -7.31 0.76 -17.48
N TYR A 263 -8.05 -0.35 -17.34
CA TYR A 263 -8.19 -1.24 -18.46
C TYR A 263 -9.03 -0.47 -19.48
N ASP A 264 -8.36 0.35 -20.29
CA ASP A 264 -8.93 0.95 -21.50
C ASP A 264 -9.23 -0.14 -22.56
N ASP A 265 -9.01 -1.40 -22.21
CA ASP A 265 -9.51 -2.55 -22.93
C ASP A 265 -10.87 -2.97 -22.39
N ASP A 266 -11.90 -2.65 -23.17
CA ASP A 266 -13.19 -3.34 -23.13
C ASP A 266 -12.95 -4.85 -22.91
N PRO A 267 -13.62 -5.48 -21.93
CA PRO A 267 -13.41 -6.89 -21.64
C PRO A 267 -13.76 -7.75 -22.86
N VAL A 268 -13.04 -8.86 -23.05
CA VAL A 268 -13.31 -9.81 -24.13
C VAL A 268 -14.70 -10.41 -23.95
N GLU A 269 -15.64 -10.06 -24.83
CA GLU A 269 -16.99 -10.61 -24.82
C GLU A 269 -16.95 -12.12 -25.18
N PHE A 270 -17.75 -12.95 -24.50
CA PHE A 270 -17.86 -14.37 -24.81
C PHE A 270 -19.27 -14.93 -24.55
N ASP A 271 -19.57 -16.06 -25.20
CA ASP A 271 -20.77 -16.87 -24.96
C ASP A 271 -20.39 -18.21 -24.32
N ILE A 272 -21.31 -18.80 -23.55
CA ILE A 272 -21.21 -20.20 -23.11
C ILE A 272 -22.24 -21.02 -23.89
N THR A 273 -21.79 -21.98 -24.71
CA THR A 273 -22.67 -22.86 -25.50
C THR A 273 -22.16 -24.30 -25.44
N ASP A 274 -23.05 -25.25 -25.16
CA ASP A 274 -22.73 -26.69 -25.11
C ASP A 274 -21.51 -27.02 -24.23
N GLY A 275 -21.36 -26.29 -23.12
CA GLY A 275 -20.25 -26.45 -22.18
C GLY A 275 -18.94 -25.79 -22.62
N GLU A 276 -18.91 -25.08 -23.75
CA GLU A 276 -17.73 -24.37 -24.23
C GLU A 276 -17.82 -22.86 -23.95
N VAL A 277 -16.67 -22.25 -23.66
CA VAL A 277 -16.50 -20.78 -23.66
C VAL A 277 -16.09 -20.35 -25.06
N ILE A 278 -16.87 -19.47 -25.68
CA ILE A 278 -16.70 -19.03 -27.08
C ILE A 278 -16.52 -17.50 -27.11
N PRO A 279 -15.28 -17.00 -27.12
CA PRO A 279 -14.98 -15.58 -27.25
C PRO A 279 -15.47 -15.01 -28.59
N GLN A 280 -16.00 -13.78 -28.58
CA GLN A 280 -16.57 -13.10 -29.75
C GLN A 280 -15.56 -12.21 -30.49
N GLU A 281 -14.37 -12.05 -29.92
CA GLU A 281 -13.25 -11.28 -30.46
C GLU A 281 -11.93 -12.04 -30.28
N PRO A 282 -10.83 -11.63 -30.95
CA PRO A 282 -9.52 -12.22 -30.73
C PRO A 282 -9.11 -12.11 -29.26
N TYR A 283 -8.50 -13.18 -28.73
CA TYR A 283 -8.26 -13.27 -27.30
C TYR A 283 -6.98 -14.02 -26.95
N ALA A 284 -6.37 -13.64 -25.84
CA ALA A 284 -5.48 -14.45 -25.04
C ALA A 284 -6.25 -15.00 -23.84
N ALA A 285 -5.74 -16.06 -23.23
CA ALA A 285 -6.41 -16.68 -22.09
C ALA A 285 -5.43 -17.19 -21.02
N GLN A 286 -5.84 -17.08 -19.76
CA GLN A 286 -5.19 -17.65 -18.60
C GLN A 286 -6.12 -18.67 -17.94
N ILE A 287 -5.53 -19.80 -17.56
CA ILE A 287 -6.20 -20.93 -16.93
C ILE A 287 -5.71 -21.01 -15.49
N THR A 288 -6.63 -20.93 -14.54
CA THR A 288 -6.33 -20.97 -13.11
C THR A 288 -7.05 -22.12 -12.46
N ILE A 289 -6.33 -23.01 -11.78
CA ILE A 289 -6.95 -24.03 -10.92
C ILE A 289 -7.25 -23.38 -9.58
N LEU A 290 -8.53 -23.12 -9.30
CA LEU A 290 -8.96 -22.53 -8.03
C LEU A 290 -8.98 -23.57 -6.90
N GLY A 291 -9.35 -24.80 -7.24
CA GLY A 291 -9.58 -25.86 -6.26
C GLY A 291 -9.63 -27.24 -6.89
N CYS A 292 -9.26 -28.26 -6.10
CA CYS A 292 -9.45 -29.67 -6.41
C CYS A 292 -9.75 -30.43 -5.11
N ALA A 293 -10.73 -31.33 -5.13
CA ALA A 293 -11.03 -32.17 -3.97
C ALA A 293 -11.32 -33.64 -4.32
N TYR A 294 -10.89 -34.15 -5.48
CA TYR A 294 -11.17 -35.54 -5.84
C TYR A 294 -10.47 -36.56 -4.92
N GLU A 295 -11.27 -37.38 -4.23
CA GLU A 295 -10.78 -38.53 -3.47
C GLU A 295 -11.18 -39.83 -4.17
N ALA A 296 -10.26 -40.80 -4.22
CA ALA A 296 -10.59 -42.15 -4.68
C ALA A 296 -10.19 -43.21 -3.66
N TYR A 297 -10.84 -44.37 -3.74
CA TYR A 297 -10.42 -45.53 -2.97
C TYR A 297 -9.22 -46.23 -3.63
N SER A 298 -8.12 -46.35 -2.88
CA SER A 298 -7.00 -47.21 -3.27
C SER A 298 -7.24 -48.63 -2.75
N GLY A 299 -7.87 -49.47 -3.58
CA GLY A 299 -8.34 -50.80 -3.15
C GLY A 299 -9.55 -50.69 -2.23
N ASN A 300 -9.65 -51.53 -1.20
CA ASN A 300 -10.84 -51.58 -0.32
C ASN A 300 -10.70 -50.81 1.00
N THR A 301 -9.64 -50.02 1.20
CA THR A 301 -9.22 -49.74 2.59
C THR A 301 -8.99 -48.27 2.94
N TYR A 302 -8.62 -47.39 2.01
CA TYR A 302 -8.31 -45.99 2.33
C TYR A 302 -8.72 -45.06 1.19
N LEU A 303 -9.46 -44.01 1.54
CA LEU A 303 -9.61 -42.79 0.72
C LEU A 303 -8.28 -42.04 0.73
N TYR A 304 -7.96 -41.42 -0.39
CA TYR A 304 -6.80 -40.55 -0.55
C TYR A 304 -7.07 -39.58 -1.70
N ASP A 305 -6.39 -38.45 -1.67
CA ASP A 305 -6.43 -37.45 -2.75
C ASP A 305 -5.89 -38.08 -4.04
N ALA A 306 -6.82 -38.40 -4.93
CA ALA A 306 -6.52 -39.10 -6.17
C ALA A 306 -6.01 -38.08 -7.20
N PRO A 307 -4.94 -38.40 -7.95
CA PRO A 307 -4.44 -37.44 -8.91
C PRO A 307 -5.48 -37.07 -9.96
N ILE A 308 -5.50 -35.79 -10.31
CA ILE A 308 -6.30 -35.26 -11.41
C ILE A 308 -5.34 -34.68 -12.44
N THR A 309 -5.54 -35.00 -13.72
CA THR A 309 -4.83 -34.35 -14.83
C THR A 309 -5.84 -33.66 -15.73
N ILE A 310 -5.47 -32.53 -16.32
CA ILE A 310 -6.34 -31.79 -17.26
C ILE A 310 -5.66 -31.48 -18.58
N ASN A 311 -6.47 -31.30 -19.63
CA ASN A 311 -6.09 -30.56 -20.82
C ASN A 311 -7.15 -29.53 -21.16
N ILE A 312 -6.71 -28.48 -21.84
CA ILE A 312 -7.56 -27.43 -22.41
C ILE A 312 -7.53 -27.62 -23.91
N THR A 313 -8.69 -27.71 -24.54
CA THR A 313 -8.79 -27.82 -25.99
C THR A 313 -9.20 -26.47 -26.54
N ILE A 314 -8.39 -25.90 -27.45
CA ILE A 314 -8.66 -24.60 -28.07
C ILE A 314 -8.71 -24.77 -29.58
N GLY A 315 -9.88 -24.56 -30.17
CA GLY A 315 -10.05 -24.75 -31.62
C GLY A 315 -9.70 -26.17 -32.10
N GLY A 316 -9.78 -27.16 -31.22
CA GLY A 316 -9.40 -28.55 -31.48
C GLY A 316 -7.92 -28.89 -31.21
N GLU A 317 -7.11 -27.96 -30.70
CA GLU A 317 -5.74 -28.23 -30.24
C GLU A 317 -5.72 -28.49 -28.72
N ASP A 318 -5.16 -29.64 -28.33
CA ASP A 318 -4.96 -29.98 -26.91
C ASP A 318 -3.72 -29.28 -26.33
N ILE A 319 -3.92 -28.54 -25.25
CA ILE A 319 -2.88 -27.85 -24.48
C ILE A 319 -2.84 -28.45 -23.06
N TYR A 320 -1.63 -28.64 -22.54
CA TYR A 320 -1.38 -29.35 -21.28
C TYR A 320 -0.72 -28.40 -20.26
N PRO A 321 -1.46 -27.43 -19.70
CA PRO A 321 -0.89 -26.33 -18.91
C PRO A 321 -0.09 -26.79 -17.69
N PHE A 322 -0.56 -27.85 -17.02
CA PHE A 322 0.01 -28.33 -15.76
C PHE A 322 0.73 -29.67 -15.90
N GLY A 323 1.13 -30.03 -17.12
CA GLY A 323 1.72 -31.33 -17.45
C GLY A 323 0.77 -32.25 -18.21
N ASN A 324 1.28 -33.40 -18.67
CA ASN A 324 0.55 -34.28 -19.58
C ASN A 324 -0.80 -34.73 -19.01
N ASN A 325 -1.83 -34.81 -19.85
CA ASN A 325 -3.08 -35.51 -19.57
C ASN A 325 -3.10 -36.86 -20.32
N PRO A 326 -2.42 -37.91 -19.81
CA PRO A 326 -2.22 -39.14 -20.56
C PRO A 326 -3.52 -39.91 -20.75
N THR A 327 -3.57 -40.75 -21.79
CA THR A 327 -4.59 -41.78 -21.93
C THR A 327 -4.19 -43.06 -21.18
N ARG A 328 -5.16 -43.94 -20.90
CA ARG A 328 -4.99 -45.15 -20.07
C ARG A 328 -3.84 -46.08 -20.47
N TYR A 329 -3.48 -46.14 -21.75
CA TYR A 329 -2.55 -47.14 -22.29
C TYR A 329 -1.16 -46.60 -22.64
N GLU A 330 -0.80 -45.44 -22.12
CA GLU A 330 0.48 -44.82 -22.43
C GLU A 330 1.67 -45.43 -21.69
N SER A 331 2.80 -45.49 -22.39
CA SER A 331 4.07 -45.81 -21.75
C SER A 331 4.45 -44.74 -20.74
N ASN A 332 5.05 -45.14 -19.61
CA ASN A 332 5.42 -44.24 -18.51
C ASN A 332 4.22 -43.47 -17.91
N LEU A 333 3.01 -44.04 -17.99
CA LEU A 333 1.78 -43.45 -17.45
C LEU A 333 1.97 -42.84 -16.06
N ARG A 334 2.64 -43.57 -15.16
CA ARG A 334 2.93 -43.07 -13.81
C ARG A 334 3.62 -41.72 -13.79
N ASN A 335 4.71 -41.56 -14.52
CA ASN A 335 5.47 -40.32 -14.52
C ASN A 335 4.66 -39.18 -15.15
N LYS A 336 3.78 -39.50 -16.11
CA LYS A 336 2.92 -38.50 -16.75
C LYS A 336 1.81 -38.03 -15.80
N VAL A 337 1.13 -38.95 -15.12
CA VAL A 337 0.11 -38.62 -14.10
C VAL A 337 0.74 -37.87 -12.93
N ASP A 338 1.87 -38.34 -12.39
CA ASP A 338 2.57 -37.67 -11.30
C ASP A 338 3.02 -36.24 -11.68
N ALA A 339 3.40 -36.02 -12.95
CA ALA A 339 3.83 -34.71 -13.45
C ALA A 339 2.66 -33.78 -13.85
N GLY A 340 1.48 -34.33 -14.14
CA GLY A 340 0.28 -33.60 -14.53
C GLY A 340 -0.70 -33.37 -13.40
N ASN A 341 -0.38 -33.80 -12.18
CA ASN A 341 -1.32 -33.82 -11.07
C ASN A 341 -1.62 -32.42 -10.55
N VAL A 342 -2.85 -31.93 -10.76
CA VAL A 342 -3.32 -30.64 -10.23
C VAL A 342 -4.05 -30.77 -8.89
N ASN A 343 -4.35 -31.99 -8.42
CA ASN A 343 -4.92 -32.23 -7.10
C ASN A 343 -3.82 -32.21 -6.03
N ILE A 344 -3.25 -31.02 -5.82
CA ILE A 344 -2.16 -30.71 -4.89
C ILE A 344 -2.52 -29.47 -4.06
N GLN A 345 -3.44 -29.62 -3.10
CA GLN A 345 -4.04 -28.50 -2.34
C GLN A 345 -3.07 -27.45 -1.78
N ALA A 346 -1.84 -27.85 -1.43
CA ALA A 346 -0.85 -26.93 -0.84
C ALA A 346 -0.37 -25.80 -1.79
N ASP A 347 -0.58 -25.96 -3.10
CA ASP A 347 -0.05 -25.07 -4.14
C ASP A 347 -1.16 -24.38 -4.96
N LEU A 348 -2.41 -24.42 -4.50
CA LEU A 348 -3.54 -23.73 -5.15
C LEU A 348 -3.81 -22.34 -4.56
N PRO A 349 -4.25 -21.35 -5.38
CA PRO A 349 -4.49 -21.44 -6.82
C PRO A 349 -3.19 -21.49 -7.64
N VAL A 350 -3.24 -22.10 -8.84
CA VAL A 350 -2.11 -22.12 -9.79
C VAL A 350 -2.56 -21.69 -11.18
N ASP A 351 -1.80 -20.78 -11.78
CA ASP A 351 -2.12 -20.13 -13.05
C ASP A 351 -1.24 -20.65 -14.20
N TYR A 352 -1.80 -20.64 -15.40
CA TYR A 352 -1.09 -20.87 -16.65
C TYR A 352 -1.62 -19.95 -17.75
N THR A 353 -0.77 -19.05 -18.24
CA THR A 353 -1.09 -18.22 -19.41
C THR A 353 -0.82 -18.99 -20.69
N LEU A 354 -1.83 -19.08 -21.55
CA LEU A 354 -1.71 -19.77 -22.83
C LEU A 354 -0.76 -19.00 -23.76
N PRO A 355 0.05 -19.70 -24.57
CA PRO A 355 1.19 -19.08 -25.25
C PRO A 355 0.84 -18.31 -26.53
N ASN A 356 -0.41 -18.34 -26.96
CA ASN A 356 -0.84 -17.78 -28.25
C ASN A 356 -2.05 -16.86 -28.07
N LEU A 357 -2.19 -15.94 -29.02
CA LEU A 357 -3.44 -15.26 -29.32
C LEU A 357 -4.30 -16.15 -30.23
N TYR A 358 -5.59 -16.23 -29.96
CA TYR A 358 -6.56 -17.04 -30.70
C TYR A 358 -7.58 -16.13 -31.41
N ASP A 359 -8.05 -16.57 -32.57
CA ASP A 359 -9.07 -15.85 -33.34
C ASP A 359 -10.43 -15.90 -32.64
N ALA A 360 -11.25 -14.87 -32.85
CA ALA A 360 -12.65 -14.85 -32.44
C ALA A 360 -13.42 -16.11 -32.87
N GLY A 361 -14.29 -16.61 -31.99
CA GLY A 361 -15.09 -17.81 -32.20
C GLY A 361 -14.32 -19.12 -32.03
N THR A 362 -13.04 -19.08 -31.66
CA THR A 362 -12.28 -20.27 -31.27
C THR A 362 -12.72 -20.68 -29.87
N SER A 363 -13.38 -21.83 -29.74
CA SER A 363 -13.89 -22.28 -28.45
C SER A 363 -12.76 -22.78 -27.53
N ILE A 364 -12.99 -22.61 -26.23
CA ILE A 364 -12.20 -23.20 -25.14
C ILE A 364 -13.07 -24.27 -24.48
N SER A 365 -12.54 -25.49 -24.39
CA SER A 365 -13.14 -26.57 -23.62
C SER A 365 -12.09 -27.24 -22.72
N ILE A 366 -12.58 -27.95 -21.70
CA ILE A 366 -11.75 -28.64 -20.72
C ILE A 366 -12.10 -30.13 -20.65
N THR A 367 -11.06 -30.95 -20.48
CA THR A 367 -11.17 -32.36 -20.12
C THR A 367 -10.38 -32.61 -18.84
N ALA A 368 -11.01 -33.24 -17.86
CA ALA A 368 -10.38 -33.67 -16.62
C ALA A 368 -10.40 -35.19 -16.49
N ARG A 369 -9.34 -35.77 -15.91
CA ARG A 369 -9.18 -37.21 -15.68
C ARG A 369 -8.79 -37.52 -14.25
N GLY A 370 -9.55 -38.40 -13.60
CA GLY A 370 -9.29 -38.90 -12.25
C GLY A 370 -8.54 -40.25 -12.27
N TRP A 371 -7.49 -40.37 -11.45
CA TRP A 371 -6.59 -41.53 -11.47
C TRP A 371 -6.54 -42.30 -10.14
N ALA A 372 -6.75 -43.62 -10.21
CA ALA A 372 -6.53 -44.53 -9.09
C ALA A 372 -5.09 -45.04 -9.08
N ARG A 373 -4.40 -44.94 -7.95
CA ARG A 373 -3.22 -45.75 -7.67
C ARG A 373 -3.63 -47.21 -7.52
N ASN A 374 -3.29 -48.03 -8.51
CA ASN A 374 -3.47 -49.46 -8.42
C ASN A 374 -2.26 -50.10 -7.75
N TRP A 375 -2.48 -50.66 -6.57
CA TRP A 375 -1.50 -51.47 -5.86
C TRP A 375 -1.75 -52.94 -6.13
N TYR A 376 -1.24 -53.45 -7.26
CA TYR A 376 -1.22 -54.89 -7.47
C TYR A 376 -0.18 -55.54 -6.57
N TYR A 377 -0.65 -56.30 -5.57
CA TYR A 377 0.17 -57.25 -4.85
C TYR A 377 0.39 -58.50 -5.71
N TYR A 378 1.36 -58.46 -6.63
CA TYR A 378 1.79 -59.66 -7.34
C TYR A 378 2.59 -60.59 -6.42
N PHE A 379 2.02 -61.74 -6.09
CA PHE A 379 2.68 -62.77 -5.30
C PHE A 379 3.52 -63.69 -6.20
N PHE A 380 4.74 -63.28 -6.56
CA PHE A 380 5.70 -64.12 -7.29
C PHE A 380 6.85 -64.59 -6.38
N GLY A 381 6.59 -65.61 -5.55
CA GLY A 381 7.65 -66.36 -4.84
C GLY A 381 8.33 -65.64 -3.66
N GLU A 382 9.51 -66.14 -3.25
CA GLU A 382 10.26 -65.69 -2.06
C GLU A 382 10.92 -64.30 -2.17
N TYR A 383 10.81 -63.62 -3.32
CA TYR A 383 11.35 -62.27 -3.51
C TYR A 383 10.24 -61.24 -3.33
N TRP A 384 10.16 -60.74 -2.10
CA TRP A 384 9.17 -59.75 -1.73
C TRP A 384 9.53 -58.34 -2.27
N TRP A 385 8.49 -57.58 -2.62
CA TRP A 385 8.43 -56.10 -2.75
C TRP A 385 9.07 -55.43 -3.98
N ASN A 386 8.62 -55.73 -5.20
CA ASN A 386 8.68 -54.70 -6.25
C ASN A 386 7.35 -53.97 -6.34
N ARG A 387 7.30 -52.82 -5.67
CA ARG A 387 6.16 -51.91 -5.60
C ARG A 387 6.05 -51.12 -6.91
N TYR A 388 5.55 -51.74 -7.96
CA TYR A 388 5.16 -51.03 -9.18
C TYR A 388 3.76 -50.45 -8.97
N GLY A 389 3.67 -49.26 -8.37
CA GLY A 389 2.42 -48.50 -8.41
C GLY A 389 2.15 -48.10 -9.86
N SER A 390 1.07 -48.57 -10.45
CA SER A 390 0.54 -48.04 -11.71
C SER A 390 -0.67 -47.16 -11.40
N TYR A 391 -1.04 -46.30 -12.34
CA TYR A 391 -2.34 -45.64 -12.30
C TYR A 391 -3.31 -46.37 -13.21
N ASP A 392 -4.58 -46.40 -12.82
CA ASP A 392 -5.71 -46.71 -13.68
C ASP A 392 -6.56 -45.45 -13.80
N LEU A 393 -6.99 -45.13 -15.03
CA LEU A 393 -8.02 -44.11 -15.26
C LEU A 393 -9.32 -44.63 -14.65
N ILE A 394 -9.91 -43.90 -13.70
CA ILE A 394 -11.19 -44.26 -13.09
C ILE A 394 -12.31 -43.55 -13.81
N ASP A 395 -12.15 -42.23 -13.94
CA ASP A 395 -13.18 -41.34 -14.45
C ASP A 395 -12.57 -40.26 -15.34
N GLU A 396 -13.39 -39.76 -16.25
CA GLU A 396 -13.08 -38.71 -17.23
C GLU A 396 -14.36 -37.90 -17.44
N ALA A 397 -14.23 -36.59 -17.46
CA ALA A 397 -15.32 -35.68 -17.80
C ALA A 397 -14.81 -34.68 -18.83
N GLU A 398 -15.62 -34.44 -19.85
CA GLU A 398 -15.32 -33.48 -20.91
C GLU A 398 -16.48 -32.50 -21.07
N SER A 399 -16.16 -31.21 -20.99
CA SER A 399 -17.17 -30.13 -21.11
C SER A 399 -17.99 -30.16 -22.40
N THR A 400 -17.43 -30.64 -23.51
CA THR A 400 -18.12 -30.77 -24.81
C THR A 400 -18.88 -32.08 -24.97
N ASN A 401 -18.71 -33.05 -24.05
CA ASN A 401 -19.37 -34.33 -24.15
C ASN A 401 -20.80 -34.21 -23.61
N PRO A 402 -21.85 -34.39 -24.44
CA PRO A 402 -23.22 -34.19 -24.00
C PRO A 402 -23.68 -35.16 -22.91
N SER A 403 -22.98 -36.29 -22.70
CA SER A 403 -23.27 -37.17 -21.55
C SER A 403 -22.80 -36.61 -20.22
N ASP A 404 -21.90 -35.63 -20.25
CA ASP A 404 -21.22 -35.09 -19.08
C ASP A 404 -21.80 -33.71 -18.71
N ALA A 405 -22.80 -33.21 -19.44
CA ALA A 405 -23.46 -31.93 -19.20
C ALA A 405 -24.12 -31.81 -17.81
N ASP A 406 -24.37 -32.94 -17.14
CA ASP A 406 -24.86 -32.95 -15.75
C ASP A 406 -23.71 -32.82 -14.74
N ILE A 407 -22.48 -33.21 -15.09
CA ILE A 407 -21.31 -33.24 -14.20
C ILE A 407 -20.25 -32.17 -14.55
N VAL A 408 -20.46 -31.41 -15.61
CA VAL A 408 -19.64 -30.26 -16.00
C VAL A 408 -20.53 -29.03 -16.16
N GLN A 409 -20.21 -27.96 -15.45
CA GLN A 409 -20.90 -26.68 -15.56
C GLN A 409 -19.88 -25.58 -15.83
N ALA A 410 -20.21 -24.67 -16.75
CA ALA A 410 -19.48 -23.42 -16.93
C ALA A 410 -20.37 -22.28 -16.42
N LEU A 411 -19.87 -21.53 -15.45
CA LEU A 411 -20.54 -20.41 -14.80
C LEU A 411 -19.98 -19.09 -15.35
N ARG A 412 -20.86 -18.09 -15.46
CA ARG A 412 -20.54 -16.69 -15.73
C ARG A 412 -21.09 -15.78 -14.63
N ASP A 413 -20.76 -14.49 -14.72
CA ASP A 413 -21.31 -13.48 -13.80
C ASP A 413 -22.84 -13.54 -13.70
N GLY A 414 -23.34 -13.49 -12.47
CA GLY A 414 -24.76 -13.56 -12.15
C GLY A 414 -25.39 -14.96 -12.15
N ASP A 415 -24.65 -16.01 -12.53
CA ASP A 415 -25.16 -17.38 -12.39
C ASP A 415 -25.31 -17.78 -10.91
N ASN A 416 -26.21 -18.71 -10.60
CA ASN A 416 -26.40 -19.17 -9.22
C ASN A 416 -25.18 -19.95 -8.74
N VAL A 417 -24.78 -19.74 -7.50
CA VAL A 417 -23.76 -20.57 -6.84
C VAL A 417 -24.30 -21.99 -6.67
N PRO A 418 -23.53 -23.05 -7.01
CA PRO A 418 -23.95 -24.41 -6.74
C PRO A 418 -24.11 -24.64 -5.25
N THR A 419 -25.31 -25.06 -4.83
CA THR A 419 -25.64 -25.27 -3.41
C THR A 419 -25.32 -26.69 -2.94
N VAL A 420 -24.35 -27.36 -3.57
CA VAL A 420 -24.08 -28.78 -3.32
C VAL A 420 -22.99 -28.89 -2.24
N GLU A 421 -23.27 -29.68 -1.20
CA GLU A 421 -22.29 -29.94 -0.14
C GLU A 421 -21.18 -30.84 -0.68
N GLY A 422 -19.93 -30.59 -0.28
CA GLY A 422 -18.81 -31.46 -0.66
C GLY A 422 -18.90 -32.86 -0.06
N PHE A 423 -18.37 -33.85 -0.76
CA PHE A 423 -18.38 -35.24 -0.30
C PHE A 423 -17.54 -35.43 0.96
N GLY A 424 -18.21 -35.87 2.04
CA GLY A 424 -17.54 -36.27 3.27
C GLY A 424 -16.91 -35.10 4.04
N SER A 425 -15.59 -34.94 3.92
CA SER A 425 -14.83 -33.86 4.56
C SER A 425 -14.13 -32.94 3.56
N GLN A 426 -14.47 -33.07 2.28
CA GLN A 426 -13.98 -32.19 1.24
C GLN A 426 -14.59 -30.79 1.38
N ALA A 427 -13.84 -29.78 0.92
CA ALA A 427 -14.37 -28.44 0.72
C ALA A 427 -15.48 -28.48 -0.34
N SER A 428 -16.49 -27.62 -0.24
CA SER A 428 -17.52 -27.51 -1.27
C SER A 428 -17.01 -26.69 -2.47
N ALA A 429 -17.71 -26.78 -3.61
CA ALA A 429 -17.46 -25.89 -4.75
C ALA A 429 -17.54 -24.41 -4.34
N GLU A 430 -18.55 -24.04 -3.53
CA GLU A 430 -18.71 -22.67 -2.97
C GLU A 430 -17.48 -22.21 -2.18
N GLU A 431 -16.82 -23.11 -1.42
CA GLU A 431 -15.60 -22.76 -0.67
C GLU A 431 -14.44 -22.41 -1.62
N PHE A 432 -14.28 -23.15 -2.72
CA PHE A 432 -13.23 -22.86 -3.71
C PHE A 432 -13.48 -21.58 -4.51
N ILE A 433 -14.75 -21.26 -4.80
CA ILE A 433 -15.10 -20.03 -5.52
C ILE A 433 -15.49 -18.88 -4.59
N GLY A 434 -15.29 -18.99 -3.28
CA GLY A 434 -15.86 -18.07 -2.29
C GLY A 434 -15.46 -16.59 -2.47
N SER A 435 -14.33 -16.30 -3.11
CA SER A 435 -13.93 -14.93 -3.49
C SER A 435 -14.76 -14.33 -4.63
N TYR A 436 -15.46 -15.18 -5.38
CA TYR A 436 -16.32 -14.86 -6.51
C TYR A 436 -17.80 -15.06 -6.17
N VAL A 437 -18.18 -15.09 -4.89
CA VAL A 437 -19.58 -15.26 -4.47
C VAL A 437 -20.12 -13.98 -3.85
N ASP A 438 -21.21 -13.46 -4.39
CA ASP A 438 -22.06 -12.51 -3.68
C ASP A 438 -23.00 -13.27 -2.75
N PHE A 439 -22.62 -13.36 -1.47
CA PHE A 439 -23.39 -14.06 -0.46
C PHE A 439 -24.81 -13.50 -0.25
N SER A 440 -25.07 -12.25 -0.64
CA SER A 440 -26.38 -11.63 -0.47
C SER A 440 -27.40 -12.11 -1.51
N SER A 441 -26.95 -12.27 -2.76
CA SER A 441 -27.76 -12.72 -3.89
C SER A 441 -27.63 -14.22 -4.15
N GLN A 442 -26.62 -14.88 -3.58
CA GLN A 442 -26.26 -16.28 -3.84
C GLN A 442 -25.93 -16.54 -5.32
N THR A 443 -25.32 -15.54 -5.96
CA THR A 443 -24.82 -15.62 -7.34
C THR A 443 -23.31 -15.47 -7.38
N VAL A 444 -22.72 -15.96 -8.47
CA VAL A 444 -21.31 -15.76 -8.78
C VAL A 444 -21.11 -14.32 -9.25
N THR A 445 -20.04 -13.68 -8.78
CA THR A 445 -19.57 -12.35 -9.20
C THR A 445 -18.24 -12.53 -9.93
N LEU A 446 -18.25 -12.37 -11.25
CA LEU A 446 -17.08 -12.51 -12.13
C LEU A 446 -16.88 -11.24 -12.95
N ASP A 447 -15.65 -11.01 -13.39
CA ASP A 447 -15.41 -10.02 -14.43
C ASP A 447 -16.03 -10.49 -15.76
N GLU A 448 -16.42 -9.55 -16.64
CA GLU A 448 -17.09 -9.86 -17.91
C GLU A 448 -16.26 -10.74 -18.86
N SER A 449 -14.94 -10.84 -18.63
CA SER A 449 -14.00 -11.68 -19.37
C SER A 449 -13.65 -12.98 -18.65
N GLN A 450 -14.42 -13.38 -17.62
CA GLN A 450 -14.15 -14.56 -16.80
C GLN A 450 -15.29 -15.59 -16.83
N ALA A 451 -14.90 -16.87 -16.84
CA ALA A 451 -15.80 -18.00 -16.66
C ALA A 451 -15.20 -19.04 -15.70
N ILE A 452 -16.03 -19.72 -14.91
CA ILE A 452 -15.60 -20.81 -14.03
C ILE A 452 -16.16 -22.13 -14.52
N TYR A 453 -15.30 -23.10 -14.79
CA TYR A 453 -15.66 -24.50 -14.94
C TYR A 453 -15.70 -25.19 -13.58
N LEU A 454 -16.82 -25.85 -13.31
CA LEU A 454 -17.00 -26.77 -12.21
C LEU A 454 -17.17 -28.18 -12.77
N ILE A 455 -16.33 -29.10 -12.33
CA ILE A 455 -16.30 -30.46 -12.86
C ILE A 455 -16.35 -31.43 -11.71
N ASP A 456 -17.27 -32.36 -11.85
CA ASP A 456 -17.36 -33.57 -11.06
C ASP A 456 -16.83 -34.73 -11.91
N LEU A 457 -15.93 -35.54 -11.33
CA LEU A 457 -15.37 -36.73 -11.96
C LEU A 457 -16.10 -37.98 -11.48
N SER A 458 -17.04 -37.89 -10.55
CA SER A 458 -17.85 -39.05 -10.21
C SER A 458 -18.88 -39.31 -11.32
N ASN A 459 -19.13 -40.59 -11.62
CA ASN A 459 -20.32 -41.01 -12.38
C ASN A 459 -21.61 -40.89 -11.54
N ALA A 460 -21.63 -40.02 -10.53
CA ALA A 460 -22.75 -39.83 -9.64
C ALA A 460 -23.85 -39.02 -10.33
N SER A 461 -25.09 -39.32 -9.98
CA SER A 461 -26.25 -38.57 -10.47
C SER A 461 -26.68 -37.52 -9.47
N TYR A 462 -27.38 -36.48 -9.91
CA TYR A 462 -27.90 -35.43 -9.04
C TYR A 462 -28.60 -36.01 -7.79
N GLY A 463 -28.07 -35.66 -6.61
CA GLY A 463 -28.56 -36.12 -5.30
C GLY A 463 -27.83 -37.33 -4.72
N ASP A 464 -26.90 -37.94 -5.46
CA ASP A 464 -25.92 -38.86 -4.89
C ASP A 464 -24.89 -38.05 -4.07
N PRO A 465 -24.43 -38.56 -2.91
CA PRO A 465 -23.52 -37.80 -2.04
C PRO A 465 -22.19 -37.40 -2.69
N GLY A 466 -21.77 -38.09 -3.74
CA GLY A 466 -20.54 -37.78 -4.48
C GLY A 466 -20.74 -36.86 -5.67
N TYR A 467 -21.98 -36.38 -5.91
CA TYR A 467 -22.26 -35.36 -6.90
C TYR A 467 -22.14 -34.00 -6.21
N ASP A 468 -21.11 -33.22 -6.50
CA ASP A 468 -20.75 -32.04 -5.72
C ASP A 468 -19.91 -30.97 -6.46
N PHE A 469 -19.50 -31.22 -7.71
CA PHE A 469 -18.89 -30.23 -8.62
C PHE A 469 -17.55 -29.63 -8.17
N GLN A 470 -16.89 -30.20 -7.16
CA GLN A 470 -15.62 -29.64 -6.65
C GLN A 470 -14.40 -30.51 -6.94
N ASP A 471 -14.57 -31.63 -7.65
CA ASP A 471 -13.44 -32.49 -7.98
C ASP A 471 -12.34 -31.68 -8.66
N ILE A 472 -12.73 -30.77 -9.56
CA ILE A 472 -11.88 -29.69 -10.05
C ILE A 472 -12.65 -28.42 -10.41
N VAL A 473 -12.12 -27.28 -9.99
CA VAL A 473 -12.64 -25.93 -10.22
C VAL A 473 -11.61 -25.12 -10.99
N VAL A 474 -11.97 -24.65 -12.19
CA VAL A 474 -11.05 -23.94 -13.10
C VAL A 474 -11.63 -22.60 -13.50
N LEU A 475 -10.91 -21.52 -13.22
CA LEU A 475 -11.20 -20.19 -13.74
C LEU A 475 -10.49 -20.00 -15.09
N VAL A 476 -11.25 -19.54 -16.08
CA VAL A 476 -10.75 -19.06 -17.36
C VAL A 476 -10.88 -17.55 -17.37
N THR A 477 -9.75 -16.85 -17.50
CA THR A 477 -9.72 -15.40 -17.69
C THR A 477 -9.30 -15.09 -19.11
N LEU A 478 -10.06 -14.25 -19.80
CA LEU A 478 -9.80 -13.78 -21.17
C LEU A 478 -9.25 -12.35 -21.14
N ALA A 479 -8.38 -12.05 -22.09
CA ALA A 479 -7.84 -10.72 -22.32
C ALA A 479 -7.58 -10.53 -23.82
N LYS A 480 -7.39 -9.29 -24.28
CA LYS A 480 -7.11 -9.04 -25.71
C LYS A 480 -5.69 -9.39 -26.07
N GLU A 481 -4.76 -9.23 -25.13
CA GLU A 481 -3.34 -9.49 -25.35
C GLU A 481 -2.76 -10.43 -24.27
N GLN A 482 -1.68 -11.11 -24.60
CA GLN A 482 -1.04 -12.04 -23.65
C GLN A 482 -0.39 -11.30 -22.47
N ASP A 483 0.10 -10.08 -22.71
CA ASP A 483 0.82 -9.25 -21.75
C ASP A 483 -0.09 -8.70 -20.63
N ASP A 484 -1.40 -8.74 -20.85
CA ASP A 484 -2.42 -8.41 -19.85
C ASP A 484 -2.32 -9.35 -18.63
N PHE A 485 -1.90 -10.60 -18.84
CA PHE A 485 -1.69 -11.59 -17.79
C PHE A 485 -0.30 -11.53 -17.15
N ILE A 486 0.70 -10.99 -17.84
CA ILE A 486 2.08 -10.97 -17.35
C ILE A 486 2.24 -9.77 -16.42
N SER A 487 1.93 -9.95 -15.13
CA SER A 487 2.22 -8.96 -14.08
C SER A 487 3.73 -8.83 -13.81
N GLY A 488 4.50 -8.31 -14.77
CA GLY A 488 5.91 -7.95 -14.59
C GLY A 488 6.88 -8.22 -15.75
N GLY A 489 6.42 -8.34 -17.00
CA GLY A 489 7.27 -8.56 -18.16
C GLY A 489 7.72 -7.26 -18.82
N THR A 490 9.02 -7.02 -18.83
CA THR A 490 9.69 -6.04 -19.68
C THR A 490 9.67 -6.51 -21.13
N GLU A 491 8.85 -5.89 -21.98
CA GLU A 491 9.05 -5.98 -23.44
C GLU A 491 9.36 -4.59 -23.99
N GLY A 492 10.58 -4.47 -24.53
CA GLY A 492 10.98 -3.34 -25.34
C GLY A 492 10.73 -3.66 -26.80
N GLU A 493 9.84 -2.91 -27.43
CA GLU A 493 9.94 -2.60 -28.85
C GLU A 493 9.73 -1.10 -29.08
N THR A 494 10.60 -0.53 -29.90
CA THR A 494 10.69 0.89 -30.22
C THR A 494 9.68 1.25 -31.31
N GLU A 495 8.67 2.06 -30.97
CA GLU A 495 8.06 2.97 -31.93
C GLU A 495 8.15 4.43 -31.45
N THR A 496 8.58 5.27 -32.39
CA THR A 496 8.95 6.67 -32.22
C THR A 496 7.76 7.62 -32.05
N GLU A 497 7.87 8.47 -31.02
CA GLU A 497 7.65 9.92 -31.05
C GLU A 497 6.20 10.46 -30.92
N TYR A 498 5.85 10.95 -29.71
CA TYR A 498 5.73 12.38 -29.38
C TYR A 498 5.94 12.58 -27.87
N ALA A 499 7.01 13.29 -27.49
CA ALA A 499 7.35 13.55 -26.09
C ALA A 499 6.40 14.58 -25.45
N LEU A 500 5.75 14.18 -24.35
CA LEU A 500 5.27 15.08 -23.31
C LEU A 500 6.33 15.13 -22.19
N PRO A 501 6.65 16.31 -21.62
CA PRO A 501 7.76 16.44 -20.68
C PRO A 501 7.38 15.83 -19.33
N PHE A 502 7.92 14.65 -19.02
CA PHE A 502 7.93 14.12 -17.66
C PHE A 502 9.11 14.74 -16.89
N THR A 503 8.82 15.25 -15.68
CA THR A 503 9.79 15.92 -14.81
C THR A 503 9.97 15.06 -13.57
N GLY A 504 11.16 14.49 -13.38
CA GLY A 504 11.53 13.73 -12.18
C GLY A 504 13.05 13.65 -11.95
N GLY A 505 13.52 13.60 -10.71
CA GLY A 505 14.90 13.85 -10.27
C GLY A 505 15.11 13.69 -8.75
N ILE A 506 15.89 12.70 -8.33
CA ILE A 506 15.99 12.24 -6.92
C ILE A 506 16.93 13.11 -6.05
N ILE A 507 16.68 13.28 -4.71
CA ILE A 507 17.74 13.53 -3.68
C ILE A 507 17.47 12.84 -2.30
N SER A 508 18.57 12.38 -1.65
CA SER A 508 18.72 11.53 -0.43
C SER A 508 19.49 12.21 0.76
N HIS A 509 19.48 11.60 1.95
CA HIS A 509 19.95 12.10 3.27
C HIS A 509 21.42 11.79 3.68
N ALA A 510 22.36 11.70 2.73
CA ALA A 510 23.81 11.76 3.02
C ALA A 510 24.46 12.92 2.26
N PRO A 511 25.59 13.52 2.71
CA PRO A 511 26.28 14.52 1.90
C PRO A 511 26.81 13.87 0.61
N VAL A 512 26.13 14.12 -0.50
CA VAL A 512 26.62 13.86 -1.85
C VAL A 512 27.35 15.12 -2.32
N TYR A 513 28.64 15.00 -2.63
CA TYR A 513 29.30 15.93 -3.55
C TYR A 513 29.12 15.38 -4.95
N GLY A 514 28.37 16.08 -5.79
CA GLY A 514 28.24 15.76 -7.20
C GLY A 514 27.17 16.61 -7.86
N SER A 515 27.59 17.67 -8.55
CA SER A 515 26.84 18.23 -9.68
C SER A 515 27.21 17.43 -10.91
N ALA A 516 26.23 16.87 -11.63
CA ALA A 516 26.45 16.45 -13.00
C ALA A 516 26.09 17.64 -13.89
N VAL A 517 27.10 18.20 -14.53
CA VAL A 517 26.94 19.13 -15.64
C VAL A 517 27.08 18.27 -16.88
N ASP A 518 26.00 18.13 -17.64
CA ASP A 518 26.09 17.52 -18.96
C ASP A 518 26.02 18.62 -20.01
N THR A 519 26.91 18.53 -20.99
CA THR A 519 27.02 19.51 -22.06
C THR A 519 26.34 18.96 -23.30
N TYR A 520 25.18 19.50 -23.63
CA TYR A 520 24.45 19.19 -24.85
C TYR A 520 24.57 20.36 -25.82
N GLU A 521 25.04 20.11 -27.05
CA GLU A 521 25.33 21.12 -28.09
C GLU A 521 26.26 22.28 -27.66
N GLY A 522 27.04 22.11 -26.60
CA GLY A 522 27.99 23.13 -26.12
C GLY A 522 27.45 24.03 -25.00
N GLU A 523 26.26 23.75 -24.48
CA GLU A 523 25.72 24.39 -23.28
C GLU A 523 25.52 23.38 -22.15
N ASP A 524 25.83 23.83 -20.94
CA ASP A 524 25.81 23.05 -19.71
C ASP A 524 24.41 23.11 -19.08
N ILE A 525 23.73 21.98 -18.94
CA ILE A 525 22.39 21.89 -18.35
C ILE A 525 22.45 21.23 -16.97
N THR A 526 21.69 21.77 -16.01
CA THR A 526 21.57 21.28 -14.63
C THR A 526 20.09 21.15 -14.24
N SER A 527 19.67 20.01 -13.68
CA SER A 527 18.25 19.70 -13.40
C SER A 527 17.96 19.51 -11.89
N THR A 528 16.77 19.91 -11.41
CA THR A 528 16.33 19.83 -9.99
C THR A 528 14.81 19.55 -9.86
N ILE A 529 14.34 18.91 -8.76
CA ILE A 529 12.94 18.42 -8.54
C ILE A 529 12.09 19.26 -7.55
N GLN A 530 10.75 19.18 -7.68
CA GLN A 530 9.70 19.91 -6.91
C GLN A 530 8.70 18.99 -6.14
N VAL A 531 8.14 19.46 -5.00
CA VAL A 531 7.01 18.83 -4.24
C VAL A 531 6.06 19.88 -3.63
N VAL A 532 4.72 19.69 -3.67
CA VAL A 532 3.67 20.67 -3.29
C VAL A 532 2.75 20.30 -2.10
N ARG A 533 2.14 21.30 -1.44
CA ARG A 533 1.19 21.26 -0.29
C ARG A 533 -0.01 22.21 -0.51
N ASP A 534 -1.21 21.82 -0.07
CA ASP A 534 -2.44 22.65 0.00
C ASP A 534 -2.90 22.82 1.47
N GLU A 535 -3.50 23.96 1.79
CA GLU A 535 -3.67 24.47 3.15
C GLU A 535 -5.11 24.54 3.64
N GLU A 536 -6.13 24.48 2.77
CA GLU A 536 -7.53 24.56 3.20
C GLU A 536 -7.96 23.25 3.91
N ILE A 537 -7.51 22.11 3.37
CA ILE A 537 -7.77 20.77 3.90
C ILE A 537 -6.94 20.48 5.16
N ILE A 538 -5.70 21.00 5.23
CA ILE A 538 -4.86 20.85 6.43
C ILE A 538 -5.43 21.65 7.61
N SER A 539 -6.06 22.79 7.36
CA SER A 539 -6.69 23.64 8.39
C SER A 539 -7.86 22.95 9.10
N ASP A 540 -8.77 22.30 8.36
CA ASP A 540 -9.92 21.61 8.96
C ASP A 540 -9.52 20.32 9.67
N PHE A 541 -8.50 19.64 9.17
CA PHE A 541 -8.01 18.39 9.70
C PHE A 541 -7.13 18.54 10.95
N LEU A 542 -6.31 19.60 11.03
CA LEU A 542 -5.43 19.86 12.19
C LEU A 542 -6.18 20.36 13.44
N LYS A 543 -7.42 20.85 13.31
CA LYS A 543 -8.27 21.28 14.44
C LYS A 543 -8.54 20.17 15.45
N TYR A 544 -8.43 18.91 15.04
CA TYR A 544 -8.78 17.74 15.85
C TYR A 544 -7.56 16.96 16.38
N SER A 545 -6.34 17.38 16.05
CA SER A 545 -5.10 16.78 16.56
C SER A 545 -4.94 16.95 18.08
N VAL A 546 -4.40 15.92 18.73
CA VAL A 546 -4.54 15.73 20.19
C VAL A 546 -3.48 16.39 21.02
N ASN A 547 -2.40 16.76 20.37
CA ASN A 547 -1.47 17.66 20.97
C ASN A 547 -1.55 18.96 20.19
N GLY A 548 -1.82 20.07 20.89
CA GLY A 548 -1.33 21.40 20.48
C GLY A 548 0.20 21.48 20.37
N ASN A 549 0.87 20.36 20.07
CA ASN A 549 2.27 20.14 19.73
C ASN A 549 2.37 19.29 18.43
N SER A 550 1.43 19.41 17.49
CA SER A 550 1.71 19.01 16.11
C SER A 550 2.77 19.97 15.58
N ARG A 551 4.04 19.64 15.79
CA ARG A 551 5.14 20.29 15.11
C ARG A 551 5.15 19.75 13.69
N VAL A 552 4.94 20.61 12.71
CA VAL A 552 5.57 20.43 11.41
C VAL A 552 7.07 20.44 11.69
N ILE A 553 7.75 19.30 11.55
CA ILE A 553 9.20 19.30 11.47
C ILE A 553 9.51 19.81 10.06
N LEU A 554 9.61 21.14 9.91
CA LEU A 554 10.41 21.71 8.85
C LEU A 554 11.86 21.37 9.22
N GLU A 555 12.57 20.70 8.33
CA GLU A 555 13.99 20.40 8.55
C GLU A 555 14.80 21.71 8.44
N SER A 556 14.79 22.50 9.51
CA SER A 556 15.57 23.72 9.59
C SER A 556 17.01 23.38 9.96
N LYS A 557 17.95 23.60 9.04
CA LYS A 557 19.37 23.67 9.38
C LYS A 557 19.63 24.94 10.18
N TRP A 558 19.62 24.82 11.50
CA TRP A 558 20.02 25.92 12.38
C TRP A 558 21.51 26.19 12.24
N LYS A 559 21.87 27.32 11.61
CA LYS A 559 23.24 27.83 11.62
C LYS A 559 23.31 28.98 12.62
N ARG A 560 23.96 28.75 13.77
CA ARG A 560 24.32 29.86 14.67
C ARG A 560 25.36 30.72 13.95
N LYS A 561 24.96 31.93 13.54
CA LYS A 561 25.87 32.94 12.99
C LYS A 561 26.49 33.66 14.19
N ASN A 562 27.81 33.50 14.38
CA ASN A 562 28.57 34.33 15.31
C ASN A 562 28.82 35.71 14.71
#